data_AF-A0A1H9UKZ1-F1
#
_entry.id   AF-A0A1H9UKZ1-F1
#
_cell.length_a   1.000
_cell.length_b   1.000
_cell.length_c   1.000
_cell.angle_alpha   90.00
_cell.angle_beta   90.00
_cell.angle_gamma   90.00
#
_symmetry.space_group_name_H-M   'P 1'
#
loop_
_entity.id
_entity.type
_entity.pdbx_description
1 polymer ?
#
loop_
_entity_poly.entity_id
_entity_poly.type
_entity_poly.pdbx_seq_one_letter_code
_entity_poly.pdbx_strand_id
1 'polypeptide(L)'
;MKLLGGDQVFADLVRASIIYPGSKLDSIEKLAEVGVSSASYRTIQRHLPRFAQDSFREIVSQTLARHAGIGPDPGLKPHFAT
;
A
#
# COMPACT_ATOMS: atom_id res chain seq x y z
N MET A 1 -3.42 -15.43 3.67
CA MET A 1 -2.40 -14.57 3.03
C MET A 1 -3.01 -13.78 1.85
N LYS A 2 -4.03 -12.93 2.12
CA LYS A 2 -4.78 -12.15 1.10
C LYS A 2 -4.73 -10.64 1.40
N LEU A 3 -3.63 -10.19 2.02
CA LEU A 3 -3.48 -8.80 2.45
C LEU A 3 -2.70 -7.97 1.42
N LEU A 4 -1.75 -8.54 0.68
CA LEU A 4 -0.92 -7.77 -0.27
C LEU A 4 -1.14 -8.08 -1.75
N GLY A 5 -1.21 -9.36 -2.12
CA GLY A 5 -1.09 -9.78 -3.53
C GLY A 5 -2.35 -9.69 -4.39
N GLY A 6 -3.37 -8.92 -4.01
CA GLY A 6 -4.63 -8.89 -4.79
C GLY A 6 -5.65 -7.83 -4.41
N ASP A 7 -5.29 -6.83 -3.60
CA ASP A 7 -6.15 -5.67 -3.39
C ASP A 7 -5.82 -4.62 -4.47
N GLN A 8 -6.66 -4.56 -5.51
CA GLN A 8 -6.46 -3.63 -6.62
C GLN A 8 -6.46 -2.16 -6.16
N VAL A 9 -7.24 -1.83 -5.12
CA VAL A 9 -7.30 -0.46 -4.58
C VAL A 9 -5.96 -0.08 -3.97
N PHE A 10 -5.31 -1.01 -3.27
CA PHE A 10 -3.97 -0.78 -2.74
C PHE A 10 -2.94 -0.61 -3.86
N ALA A 11 -2.96 -1.50 -4.85
CA ALA A 11 -2.03 -1.46 -5.98
C ALA A 11 -2.14 -0.13 -6.76
N ASP A 12 -3.36 0.34 -7.00
CA ASP A 12 -3.63 1.59 -7.70
C ASP A 12 -3.12 2.81 -6.90
N LEU A 13 -3.32 2.84 -5.58
CA LEU A 13 -2.81 3.92 -4.72
C LEU A 13 -1.28 3.95 -4.69
N VAL A 14 -0.62 2.79 -4.63
CA VAL A 14 0.84 2.69 -4.71
C VAL A 14 1.32 3.18 -6.08
N ARG A 15 0.67 2.75 -7.16
CA ARG A 15 1.00 3.17 -8.53
C ARG A 15 0.87 4.67 -8.71
N ALA A 16 -0.23 5.25 -8.24
CA ALA A 16 -0.44 6.70 -8.24
C ALA A 16 0.67 7.42 -7.49
N SER A 17 1.06 6.92 -6.32
CA SER A 17 2.10 7.51 -5.46
C SER A 17 3.50 7.44 -6.06
N ILE A 18 3.78 6.45 -6.93
CA ILE A 18 5.04 6.35 -7.69
C ILE A 18 5.08 7.35 -8.85
N ILE A 19 3.96 7.49 -9.57
CA ILE A 19 3.84 8.40 -10.73
C ILE A 19 3.85 9.86 -10.27
N TYR A 20 3.10 10.16 -9.22
CA TYR A 20 2.99 11.48 -8.64
C TYR A 20 2.90 11.37 -7.11
N PRO A 21 4.01 11.63 -6.39
CA PRO A 21 3.98 11.68 -4.93
C PRO A 21 3.20 12.93 -4.49
N GLY A 22 1.92 12.73 -4.18
CA GLY A 22 0.97 13.79 -3.83
C GLY A 22 -0.14 13.30 -2.90
N SER A 23 -1.28 14.00 -2.86
CA SER A 23 -2.36 13.60 -1.95
C SER A 23 -3.12 12.36 -2.46
N LYS A 24 -3.80 11.67 -1.54
CA LYS A 24 -4.66 10.50 -1.88
C LYS A 24 -5.84 10.87 -2.77
N LEU A 25 -6.30 12.12 -2.70
CA LEU A 25 -7.37 12.65 -3.54
C LEU A 25 -6.89 12.79 -4.99
N ASP A 26 -5.68 13.30 -5.17
CA ASP A 26 -5.07 13.46 -6.50
C ASP A 26 -4.83 12.11 -7.19
N SER A 27 -4.74 11.01 -6.42
CA SER A 27 -4.50 9.68 -6.98
C SER A 27 -5.54 9.25 -8.02
N ILE A 28 -6.80 9.65 -7.89
CA ILE A 28 -7.87 9.30 -8.85
C ILE A 28 -7.62 9.99 -10.20
N GLU A 29 -7.41 11.30 -10.15
CA GLU A 29 -7.15 12.12 -11.34
C GLU A 29 -5.84 11.71 -12.02
N LYS A 30 -4.79 11.48 -11.24
CA LYS A 30 -3.48 11.05 -11.75
C LYS A 30 -3.48 9.67 -12.39
N LEU A 31 -4.27 8.73 -11.89
CA LEU A 31 -4.45 7.45 -12.56
C LEU A 31 -5.21 7.62 -13.88
N ALA A 32 -6.24 8.48 -13.92
CA ALA A 32 -6.98 8.76 -15.14
C ALA A 32 -6.09 9.42 -16.23
N GLU A 33 -5.18 10.33 -15.85
CA GLU A 33 -4.21 10.97 -16.76
C GLU A 33 -3.33 9.95 -17.51
N VAL A 34 -3.02 8.81 -16.88
CA VAL A 34 -2.21 7.73 -17.49
C VAL A 34 -3.07 6.58 -18.04
N GLY A 35 -4.38 6.78 -18.18
CA GLY A 35 -5.31 5.79 -18.73
C GLY A 35 -5.65 4.63 -17.81
N VAL A 36 -5.41 4.76 -16.50
CA VAL A 36 -5.76 3.75 -15.49
C VAL A 36 -7.06 4.16 -14.80
N SER A 37 -8.08 3.30 -14.86
CA SER A 37 -9.32 3.51 -14.09
C SER A 37 -9.09 3.15 -12.63
N SER A 38 -9.36 4.08 -11.71
CA SER A 38 -9.29 3.83 -10.28
C SER A 38 -10.64 3.43 -9.69
N ALA A 39 -10.61 2.82 -8.51
CA ALA A 39 -11.81 2.70 -7.69
C ALA A 39 -12.38 4.08 -7.31
N SER A 40 -13.68 4.13 -6.99
CA SER A 40 -14.33 5.35 -6.51
C SER A 40 -13.72 5.85 -5.20
N TYR A 41 -13.79 7.16 -4.95
CA TYR A 41 -13.30 7.75 -3.70
C TYR A 41 -13.94 7.12 -2.45
N ARG A 42 -15.24 6.82 -2.49
CA ARG A 42 -15.95 6.14 -1.40
C ARG A 42 -15.40 4.73 -1.15
N THR A 43 -15.07 4.00 -2.22
CA THR A 43 -14.44 2.67 -2.11
C THR A 43 -13.04 2.79 -1.50
N ILE A 44 -12.24 3.74 -1.97
CA ILE A 44 -10.91 4.02 -1.44
C ILE A 44 -10.97 4.28 0.07
N GLN A 45 -11.85 5.20 0.52
CA GLN A 45 -12.01 5.51 1.93
C GLN A 45 -12.35 4.29 2.79
N ARG A 46 -13.15 3.35 2.28
CA ARG A 46 -13.50 2.11 3.00
C ARG A 46 -12.32 1.16 3.15
N HIS A 47 -11.36 1.19 2.21
CA HIS A 47 -10.16 0.35 2.27
C HIS A 47 -9.07 0.95 3.15
N LEU A 48 -9.01 2.29 3.30
CA LEU A 48 -7.95 2.96 4.07
C LEU A 48 -7.74 2.39 5.50
N PRO A 49 -8.79 2.11 6.30
CA PRO A 49 -8.61 1.53 7.64
C PRO A 49 -7.91 0.16 7.63
N ARG A 50 -8.04 -0.63 6.56
CA ARG A 50 -7.36 -1.92 6.41
C ARG A 50 -5.85 -1.74 6.25
N PHE A 51 -5.43 -0.70 5.53
CA PHE A 51 -4.01 -0.41 5.29
C PHE A 51 -3.33 0.30 6.46
N ALA A 52 -4.12 0.90 7.37
CA ALA A 52 -3.62 1.59 8.56
C ALA A 52 -3.29 0.64 9.72
N GLN A 53 -3.46 -0.68 9.55
CA GLN A 53 -3.14 -1.67 10.58
C GLN A 53 -1.62 -1.91 10.66
N ASP A 54 -1.07 -2.00 11.87
CA ASP A 54 0.36 -2.28 12.06
C ASP A 54 0.78 -3.61 11.41
N SER A 55 -0.08 -4.63 11.51
CA SER A 55 0.12 -5.91 10.84
C SER A 55 0.22 -5.77 9.32
N PHE A 56 -0.56 -4.86 8.71
CA PHE A 56 -0.47 -4.60 7.28
C PHE A 56 0.88 -3.99 6.91
N ARG A 57 1.33 -2.97 7.67
CA ARG A 57 2.64 -2.34 7.49
C ARG A 57 3.77 -3.35 7.63
N GLU A 58 3.71 -4.21 8.63
CA GLU A 58 4.73 -5.23 8.87
C GLU A 58 4.82 -6.23 7.70
N ILE A 59 3.69 -6.73 7.19
CA ILE A 59 3.69 -7.64 6.04
C ILE A 59 4.28 -6.94 4.80
N VAL A 60 3.95 -5.67 4.55
CA VAL A 60 4.56 -4.90 3.44
C VAL A 60 6.07 -4.83 3.60
N SER A 61 6.55 -4.37 4.76
CA SER A 61 7.98 -4.22 5.04
C SER A 61 8.75 -5.54 4.88
N GLN A 62 8.23 -6.63 5.46
CA GLN A 62 8.88 -7.95 5.36
C GLN A 62 8.90 -8.46 3.91
N THR A 63 7.80 -8.27 3.16
CA THR A 63 7.72 -8.69 1.76
C THR A 63 8.72 -7.93 0.90
N LEU A 64 8.83 -6.60 1.10
CA LEU A 64 9.78 -5.75 0.40
C LEU A 64 11.23 -6.07 0.77
N ALA A 65 11.54 -6.26 2.06
CA ALA A 65 12.87 -6.64 2.52
C ALA A 65 13.31 -7.97 1.88
N ARG A 66 12.42 -8.98 1.92
CA ARG A 66 12.65 -10.28 1.26
C ARG A 66 12.87 -10.12 -0.25
N HIS A 67 12.08 -9.28 -0.92
CA HIS A 67 12.22 -9.04 -2.36
C HIS A 67 13.54 -8.35 -2.71
N ALA A 68 13.98 -7.39 -1.89
CA ALA A 68 15.22 -6.66 -2.07
C ALA A 68 16.47 -7.47 -1.67
N GLY A 69 16.31 -8.68 -1.12
CA GLY A 69 17.43 -9.46 -0.57
C GLY A 69 18.07 -8.83 0.66
N ILE A 70 17.41 -7.84 1.27
CA ILE A 70 17.83 -7.23 2.52
C ILE A 70 17.31 -8.17 3.60
N GLY A 71 18.24 -8.79 4.34
CA GLY A 71 17.88 -9.61 5.52
C GLY A 71 16.95 -8.83 6.45
N PRO A 72 16.16 -9.49 7.32
CA PRO A 72 15.24 -8.79 8.21
C PRO A 72 16.00 -7.66 8.91
N ASP A 73 15.48 -6.44 8.78
CA ASP A 73 16.13 -5.26 9.35
C ASP A 73 16.38 -5.52 10.84
N PRO A 74 17.63 -5.52 11.32
CA PRO A 74 17.91 -5.70 12.74
C PRO A 74 17.27 -4.60 13.61
N GLY A 75 16.82 -3.48 13.01
CA GLY A 75 16.04 -2.41 13.64
C GLY A 75 14.52 -2.63 13.68
N LEU A 76 13.95 -3.54 12.87
CA LEU A 76 12.52 -3.86 12.91
C LEU A 76 12.26 -4.83 14.07
N LYS A 77 12.19 -4.28 15.29
CA LYS A 77 11.67 -5.02 16.44
C LYS A 77 10.21 -5.39 16.13
N PRO A 78 9.77 -6.65 16.34
CA PRO A 78 8.35 -6.98 16.32
C PRO A 78 7.70 -6.18 17.45
N HIS A 79 7.07 -5.06 17.12
CA HIS A 79 6.67 -4.08 18.14
C HIS A 79 5.50 -4.55 19.01
N PHE A 80 4.85 -5.68 18.69
CA PHE A 80 3.77 -6.23 19.51
C PHE A 80 3.70 -7.76 19.39
N ALA A 81 4.55 -8.43 20.18
CA ALA A 81 4.23 -9.76 20.69
C ALA A 81 3.78 -9.59 22.15
N THR A 82 2.49 -9.38 22.34
CA THR A 82 1.77 -9.62 23.61
C THR A 82 0.47 -10.33 23.28
#